data_AF-A0AAJ7EHL0-F1
#
_entry.id   AF-A0AAJ7EHL0-F1
#
_cell.length_a   1.000
_cell.length_b   1.000
_cell.length_c   1.000
_cell.angle_alpha   90.00
_cell.angle_beta   90.00
_cell.angle_gamma   90.00
#
_symmetry.space_group_name_H-M   'P 1'
#
loop_
_entity.id
_entity.type
_entity.pdbx_description
1 polymer ?
#
loop_
_entity_poly.entity_id
_entity_poly.type
_entity_poly.pdbx_seq_one_letter_code
_entity_poly.pdbx_strand_id
1 'polypeptide(L)'
;MEKLVTGQIASMDQFVDNWNAFFQDFPITVDTLKNSHGMTQAVLKVFSKLGIDSDAVLQPPPEENRNEHMVYFWDLIPIINMSRIVKFFMPKFGIKFTFIQFLQPITKNTYSILLILFNLVLFCEQRLEEIAPAERELFLQSEKVKILEDRINKLQVLLNEQAHEKAKRAERLEIIASEQKKLEEELKHEKEAHDVIKKELEIILNENKQMEIILEQKKTHRDGLIAEVEKLRGQRVYDAEDIKAQVEQATHNVQEAEDKLTSLRATLMQKENCLKNLQAIKPNLTLANNLLHEIMNLTDSLNNYDSDDLDSDSKEGELKVFNTELTELETKLEELRAARAEAANKRQENQVKRQQEKTAALTNLRKAEAMEKEYREQAKKAKQQIEEIKQHTIKYEAEKSEGMEELAKLKYTFTNELKSVEDAMIKKIMEAQKMIEERLRNHRS
;
A
#
# COMPACT_ATOMS: atom_id res chain seq x y z
N MET A 1 -2.71 22.37 76.44
CA MET A 1 -3.77 23.38 76.28
C MET A 1 -4.34 23.65 77.64
N GLU A 2 -3.84 24.72 78.25
CA GLU A 2 -4.28 25.19 79.56
C GLU A 2 -5.75 25.60 79.52
N LYS A 3 -6.42 25.41 80.66
CA LYS A 3 -7.83 25.66 80.95
C LYS A 3 -8.41 26.81 80.11
N LEU A 4 -9.27 26.48 79.15
CA LEU A 4 -10.18 27.46 78.55
C LEU A 4 -10.95 28.14 79.68
N VAL A 5 -10.90 29.46 79.69
CA VAL A 5 -11.59 30.35 80.62
C VAL A 5 -13.10 30.10 80.49
N THR A 6 -13.65 29.29 81.39
CA THR A 6 -15.09 29.00 81.51
C THR A 6 -15.78 29.88 82.56
N GLY A 7 -15.15 30.97 82.99
CA GLY A 7 -15.74 31.94 83.91
C GLY A 7 -16.42 33.07 83.14
N GLN A 8 -17.66 33.40 83.49
CA GLN A 8 -18.24 34.71 83.18
C GLN A 8 -17.23 35.78 83.59
N ILE A 9 -16.67 36.49 82.60
CA ILE A 9 -15.68 37.55 82.83
C ILE A 9 -16.42 38.67 83.58
N ALA A 10 -16.15 38.80 84.88
CA ALA A 10 -16.90 39.66 85.78
C ALA A 10 -16.20 41.00 86.06
N SER A 11 -14.88 41.07 85.88
CA SER A 11 -14.07 42.28 86.09
C SER A 11 -13.28 42.70 84.85
N MET A 12 -12.84 43.96 84.85
CA MET A 12 -12.07 44.54 83.76
C MET A 12 -10.65 43.97 83.65
N ASP A 13 -9.99 43.72 84.78
CA ASP A 13 -8.64 43.15 84.79
C ASP A 13 -8.63 41.72 84.25
N GLN A 14 -9.62 40.90 84.64
CA GLN A 14 -9.80 39.55 84.11
C GLN A 14 -10.02 39.56 82.59
N PHE A 15 -10.77 40.52 82.06
CA PHE A 15 -10.95 40.64 80.61
C PHE A 15 -9.65 40.97 79.90
N VAL A 16 -8.86 41.90 80.42
CA VAL A 16 -7.58 42.29 79.81
C VAL A 16 -6.61 41.10 79.81
N ASP A 17 -6.51 40.36 80.91
CA ASP A 17 -5.67 39.16 80.99
C ASP A 17 -6.12 38.09 79.99
N ASN A 18 -7.43 37.81 79.92
CA ASN A 18 -7.99 36.82 78.99
C ASN A 18 -7.84 37.25 77.53
N TRP A 19 -8.02 38.53 77.24
CA TRP A 19 -7.79 39.08 75.91
C TRP A 19 -6.33 38.89 75.52
N ASN A 20 -5.39 39.29 76.37
CA ASN A 20 -3.96 39.24 76.08
C ASN A 20 -3.45 37.80 75.94
N ALA A 21 -4.05 36.85 76.65
CA ALA A 21 -3.79 35.44 76.47
C ALA A 21 -4.28 34.91 75.10
N PHE A 22 -5.43 35.39 74.63
CA PHE A 22 -6.06 34.93 73.39
C PHE A 22 -5.52 35.64 72.13
N PHE A 23 -5.33 36.96 72.19
CA PHE A 23 -4.79 37.82 71.14
C PHE A 23 -3.37 38.28 71.48
N GLN A 24 -2.44 37.34 71.44
CA GLN A 24 -1.02 37.59 71.79
C GLN A 24 -0.35 38.62 70.87
N ASP A 25 -0.84 38.74 69.64
CA ASP A 25 -0.37 39.67 68.62
C ASP A 25 -0.91 41.10 68.80
N PHE A 26 -1.92 41.28 69.66
CA PHE A 26 -2.47 42.60 69.97
C PHE A 26 -2.92 42.69 71.44
N PRO A 27 -1.96 42.82 72.37
CA PRO A 27 -2.28 43.00 73.77
C PRO A 27 -2.90 44.39 74.02
N ILE A 28 -3.94 44.43 74.84
CA ILE A 28 -4.62 45.65 75.26
C ILE A 28 -4.26 46.02 76.70
N THR A 29 -4.38 47.30 76.99
CA THR A 29 -4.35 47.86 78.35
C THR A 29 -5.60 48.71 78.59
N VAL A 30 -5.83 49.13 79.84
CA VAL A 30 -6.92 50.06 80.19
C VAL A 30 -6.85 51.36 79.38
N ASP A 31 -5.65 51.82 79.02
CA ASP A 31 -5.45 53.03 78.22
C ASP A 31 -5.71 52.80 76.73
N THR A 32 -5.44 51.59 76.22
CA THR A 32 -5.84 51.17 74.86
C THR A 32 -7.36 51.31 74.68
N LEU A 33 -8.14 51.02 75.73
CA LEU A 33 -9.60 51.08 75.72
C LEU A 33 -10.17 52.51 75.77
N LYS A 34 -9.33 53.51 76.03
CA LYS A 34 -9.68 54.95 75.97
C LYS A 34 -9.30 55.59 74.64
N ASN A 35 -8.58 54.87 73.77
CA ASN A 35 -8.11 55.38 72.49
C ASN A 35 -9.00 54.84 71.35
N SER A 36 -9.50 55.73 70.50
CA SER A 36 -10.31 55.38 69.32
C SER A 36 -9.57 54.39 68.41
N HIS A 37 -8.28 54.62 68.17
CA HIS A 37 -7.45 53.75 67.34
C HIS A 37 -7.29 52.35 67.94
N GLY A 38 -7.02 52.28 69.26
CA GLY A 38 -6.90 51.01 69.97
C GLY A 38 -8.20 50.21 69.97
N MET A 39 -9.34 50.87 70.15
CA MET A 39 -10.67 50.27 70.07
C MET A 39 -10.97 49.72 68.67
N THR A 40 -10.67 50.49 67.62
CA THR A 40 -10.84 50.05 66.23
C THR A 40 -10.01 48.82 65.92
N GLN A 41 -8.73 48.81 66.30
CA GLN A 41 -7.85 47.66 66.08
C GLN A 41 -8.33 46.43 66.86
N ALA A 42 -8.77 46.59 68.12
CA ALA A 42 -9.33 45.51 68.90
C ALA A 42 -10.56 44.89 68.23
N VAL A 43 -11.49 45.71 67.73
CA VAL A 43 -12.68 45.20 67.01
C VAL A 43 -12.31 44.49 65.71
N LEU A 44 -11.34 45.01 64.95
CA LEU A 44 -10.87 44.35 63.73
C LEU A 44 -10.24 42.98 64.03
N LYS A 45 -9.52 42.83 65.14
CA LYS A 45 -9.01 41.53 65.59
C LYS A 45 -10.14 40.53 65.87
N VAL A 46 -11.22 40.99 66.51
CA VAL A 46 -12.42 40.16 66.72
C VAL A 46 -13.07 39.81 65.38
N PHE A 47 -13.23 40.77 64.46
CA PHE A 47 -13.82 40.53 63.15
C PHE A 47 -13.05 39.49 62.35
N SER A 48 -11.72 39.59 62.33
CA SER A 48 -10.86 38.60 61.70
C SER A 48 -11.09 37.19 62.25
N LYS A 49 -11.24 37.03 63.57
CA LYS A 49 -11.55 35.73 64.19
C LYS A 49 -12.96 35.22 63.90
N LEU A 50 -13.92 36.12 63.71
CA LEU A 50 -15.29 35.76 63.31
C LEU A 50 -15.43 35.50 61.81
N GLY A 51 -14.33 35.54 61.04
CA GLY A 51 -14.36 35.36 59.58
C GLY A 51 -14.99 36.53 58.83
N ILE A 52 -15.09 37.71 59.46
CA ILE A 52 -15.53 38.94 58.82
C ILE A 52 -14.32 39.55 58.10
N ASP A 53 -14.45 39.67 56.78
CA ASP A 53 -13.40 40.22 55.92
C ASP A 53 -13.04 41.66 56.34
N SER A 54 -11.86 41.81 56.93
CA SER A 54 -11.37 43.09 57.42
C SER A 54 -11.07 44.05 56.29
N ASP A 55 -10.67 43.57 55.10
CA ASP A 55 -10.41 44.41 53.95
C ASP A 55 -11.73 45.01 53.45
N ALA A 56 -12.79 44.20 53.36
CA ALA A 56 -14.12 44.70 53.03
C ALA A 56 -14.65 45.73 54.03
N VAL A 57 -14.31 45.60 55.32
CA VAL A 57 -14.70 46.57 56.36
C VAL A 57 -13.98 47.90 56.19
N LEU A 58 -12.70 47.87 55.83
CA LEU A 58 -11.87 49.07 55.62
C LEU A 58 -12.14 49.75 54.27
N GLN A 59 -12.68 49.00 53.31
CA GLN A 59 -12.91 49.52 51.97
C GLN A 59 -14.08 50.51 51.87
N PRO A 60 -13.96 51.51 50.97
CA PRO A 60 -15.09 52.32 50.55
C PRO A 60 -16.20 51.45 49.90
N PRO A 61 -17.45 51.93 49.89
CA PRO A 61 -18.51 51.37 49.03
C PRO A 61 -18.05 51.18 47.57
N PRO A 62 -18.67 50.25 46.81
CA PRO A 62 -18.42 50.09 45.38
C PRO A 62 -18.56 51.41 44.61
N GLU A 63 -17.77 51.59 43.55
CA GLU A 63 -17.70 52.83 42.78
C GLU A 63 -19.06 53.35 42.31
N GLU A 64 -19.94 52.43 41.90
CA GLU A 64 -21.32 52.70 41.47
C GLU A 64 -22.18 53.41 42.53
N ASN A 65 -21.83 53.27 43.81
CA ASN A 65 -22.57 53.84 44.95
C ASN A 65 -21.86 55.05 45.58
N ARG A 66 -20.73 55.50 45.01
CA ARG A 66 -19.99 56.66 45.54
C ARG A 66 -20.60 57.95 45.03
N ASN A 67 -20.81 58.91 45.93
CA ASN A 67 -21.13 60.28 45.55
C ASN A 67 -19.87 61.15 45.53
N GLU A 68 -19.94 62.31 44.86
CA GLU A 68 -18.81 63.25 44.72
C GLU A 68 -18.26 63.75 46.08
N HIS A 69 -19.09 63.72 47.13
CA HIS A 69 -18.73 64.17 48.46
C HIS A 69 -18.11 63.08 49.35
N MET A 70 -18.07 61.82 48.90
CA MET A 70 -17.61 60.69 49.72
C MET A 70 -16.12 60.79 50.08
N VAL A 71 -15.32 61.44 49.23
CA VAL A 71 -13.89 61.69 49.45
C VAL A 71 -13.65 62.45 50.76
N TYR A 72 -14.55 63.35 51.16
CA TYR A 72 -14.42 64.14 52.39
C TYR A 72 -14.64 63.34 53.67
N PHE A 73 -15.21 62.13 53.57
CA PHE A 73 -15.55 61.28 54.72
C PHE A 73 -14.83 59.93 54.67
N TRP A 74 -13.82 59.78 53.81
CA TRP A 74 -13.15 58.51 53.56
C TRP A 74 -12.58 57.88 54.84
N ASP A 75 -11.98 58.71 55.71
CA ASP A 75 -11.41 58.29 56.98
C ASP A 75 -12.46 57.79 57.99
N LEU A 76 -13.72 58.20 57.84
CA LEU A 76 -14.83 57.75 58.69
C LEU A 76 -15.48 56.46 58.19
N ILE A 77 -15.24 56.07 56.93
CA ILE A 77 -15.87 54.88 56.34
C ILE A 77 -15.58 53.60 57.14
N PRO A 78 -14.32 53.30 57.54
CA PRO A 78 -14.04 52.14 58.39
C PRO A 78 -14.88 52.16 59.68
N ILE A 79 -14.99 53.31 60.32
CA ILE A 79 -15.74 53.48 61.57
C ILE A 79 -17.23 53.27 61.34
N ILE A 80 -17.78 53.76 60.25
CA ILE A 80 -19.18 53.58 59.86
C ILE A 80 -19.46 52.09 59.57
N ASN A 81 -18.58 51.43 58.81
CA ASN A 81 -18.73 50.01 58.46
C ASN A 81 -18.63 49.12 59.71
N MET A 82 -17.62 49.31 60.55
CA MET A 82 -17.51 48.63 61.85
C MET A 82 -18.74 48.90 62.73
N SER A 83 -19.21 50.15 62.78
CA SER A 83 -20.41 50.52 63.53
C SER A 83 -21.65 49.78 63.06
N ARG A 84 -21.82 49.59 61.75
CA ARG A 84 -22.96 48.82 61.20
C ARG A 84 -22.91 47.36 61.62
N ILE A 85 -21.72 46.74 61.54
CA ILE A 85 -21.51 45.35 61.92
C ILE A 85 -21.74 45.16 63.42
N VAL A 86 -21.13 46.01 64.26
CA VAL A 86 -21.34 45.95 65.71
C VAL A 86 -22.81 46.20 66.06
N LYS A 87 -23.46 47.18 65.43
CA LYS A 87 -24.89 47.46 65.61
C LYS A 87 -25.78 46.29 65.20
N PHE A 88 -25.35 45.40 64.31
CA PHE A 88 -26.10 44.18 63.99
C PHE A 88 -26.08 43.17 65.14
N PHE A 89 -24.95 43.04 65.85
CA PHE A 89 -24.81 42.11 66.96
C PHE A 89 -25.39 42.66 68.28
N MET A 90 -25.15 43.92 68.59
CA MET A 90 -25.44 44.51 69.92
C MET A 90 -26.90 44.43 70.38
N PRO A 91 -27.94 44.58 69.52
CA PRO A 91 -29.33 44.41 69.92
C PRO A 91 -29.67 43.01 70.42
N LYS A 92 -29.00 41.97 69.89
CA LYS A 92 -29.20 40.57 70.34
C LYS A 92 -28.74 40.35 71.78
N PHE A 93 -27.91 41.26 72.30
CA PHE A 93 -27.40 41.28 73.67
C PHE A 93 -28.00 42.41 74.52
N GLY A 94 -29.04 43.10 74.02
CA GLY A 94 -29.73 44.17 74.76
C GLY A 94 -28.93 45.48 74.90
N ILE A 95 -27.84 45.67 74.15
CA ILE A 95 -27.02 46.90 74.21
C ILE A 95 -27.40 47.86 73.09
N LYS A 96 -27.64 49.13 73.45
CA LYS A 96 -27.78 50.22 72.48
C LYS A 96 -26.39 50.71 72.04
N PHE A 97 -26.05 50.44 70.79
CA PHE A 97 -24.78 50.85 70.19
C PHE A 97 -24.95 52.06 69.27
N THR A 98 -23.99 52.99 69.33
CA THR A 98 -23.90 54.20 68.49
C THR A 98 -22.45 54.43 68.07
N PHE A 99 -22.23 54.97 66.87
CA PHE A 99 -20.88 55.14 66.29
C PHE A 99 -19.96 56.06 67.14
N ILE A 100 -20.54 56.94 67.97
CA ILE A 100 -19.76 57.79 68.89
C ILE A 100 -18.92 56.98 69.87
N GLN A 101 -19.31 55.73 70.18
CA GLN A 101 -18.54 54.84 71.05
C GLN A 101 -17.20 54.41 70.45
N PHE A 102 -17.03 54.53 69.12
CA PHE A 102 -15.74 54.37 68.44
C PHE A 102 -14.95 55.67 68.36
N LEU A 103 -15.62 56.80 68.11
CA LEU A 103 -14.96 58.11 67.95
C LEU A 103 -14.49 58.70 69.29
N GLN A 104 -15.26 58.47 70.35
CA GLN A 104 -15.02 58.98 71.70
C GLN A 104 -15.19 57.83 72.71
N PRO A 105 -14.28 56.84 72.70
CA PRO A 105 -14.39 55.70 73.58
C PRO A 105 -14.20 56.11 75.04
N ILE A 106 -15.12 55.67 75.89
CA ILE A 106 -14.98 55.73 77.35
C ILE A 106 -14.80 54.30 77.82
N THR A 107 -13.83 54.07 78.70
CA THR A 107 -13.40 52.76 79.20
C THR A 107 -14.57 51.81 79.52
N LYS A 108 -15.61 52.31 80.19
CA LYS A 108 -16.80 51.50 80.55
C LYS A 108 -17.52 50.96 79.32
N ASN A 109 -17.73 51.79 78.30
CA ASN A 109 -18.49 51.41 77.11
C ASN A 109 -17.66 50.52 76.18
N THR A 110 -16.38 50.85 75.97
CA THR A 110 -15.47 50.04 75.15
C THR A 110 -15.24 48.66 75.76
N TYR A 111 -15.06 48.59 77.08
CA TYR A 111 -15.02 47.33 77.81
C TYR A 111 -16.27 46.47 77.54
N SER A 112 -17.47 47.03 77.73
CA SER A 112 -18.71 46.26 77.52
C SER A 112 -18.89 45.76 76.08
N ILE A 113 -18.54 46.58 75.08
CA ILE A 113 -18.63 46.20 73.67
C ILE A 113 -17.63 45.08 73.35
N LEU A 114 -16.35 45.26 73.70
CA LEU A 114 -15.33 44.26 73.41
C LEU A 114 -15.56 42.96 74.20
N LEU A 115 -16.06 43.04 75.43
CA LEU A 115 -16.39 41.87 76.21
C LEU A 115 -17.46 41.00 75.52
N ILE A 116 -18.51 41.61 74.97
CA ILE A 116 -19.55 40.88 74.23
C ILE A 116 -18.99 40.26 72.97
N LEU A 117 -18.23 41.04 72.18
CA LEU A 117 -17.63 40.56 70.94
C LEU A 117 -16.61 39.44 71.21
N PHE A 118 -15.82 39.56 72.27
CA PHE A 118 -14.87 38.54 72.71
C PHE A 118 -15.58 37.26 73.17
N ASN A 119 -16.63 37.39 73.98
CA ASN A 119 -17.45 36.25 74.39
C ASN A 119 -18.12 35.55 73.20
N LEU A 120 -18.50 36.31 72.16
CA LEU A 120 -19.00 35.73 70.91
C LEU A 120 -17.92 34.91 70.21
N VAL A 121 -16.68 35.41 70.13
CA VAL A 121 -15.54 34.64 69.58
C VAL A 121 -15.33 33.36 70.38
N LEU A 122 -15.27 33.44 71.71
CA LEU A 122 -15.09 32.25 72.55
C LEU A 122 -16.24 31.25 72.39
N PHE A 123 -17.48 31.73 72.27
CA PHE A 123 -18.63 30.86 72.01
C PHE A 123 -18.52 30.16 70.66
N CYS A 124 -18.14 30.89 69.59
CA CYS A 124 -17.93 30.31 68.27
C CYS A 124 -16.83 29.25 68.30
N GLU A 125 -15.68 29.55 68.91
CA GLU A 125 -14.55 28.62 69.06
C GLU A 125 -14.94 27.33 69.80
N GLN A 126 -15.70 27.44 70.89
CA GLN A 126 -16.22 26.27 71.62
C GLN A 126 -17.18 25.42 70.78
N ARG A 127 -17.97 26.06 69.91
CA ARG A 127 -18.94 25.36 69.05
C ARG A 127 -18.31 24.79 67.77
N LEU A 128 -17.10 25.19 67.40
CA LEU A 128 -16.38 24.59 66.27
C LEU A 128 -16.16 23.10 66.46
N GLU A 129 -15.90 22.63 67.68
CA GLU A 129 -15.75 21.19 67.98
C GLU A 129 -17.03 20.40 67.67
N GLU A 130 -18.21 21.02 67.83
CA GLU A 130 -19.51 20.39 67.54
C GLU A 130 -19.77 20.30 66.03
N ILE A 131 -19.21 21.20 65.23
CA ILE A 131 -19.40 21.28 63.77
C ILE A 131 -18.30 20.52 63.00
N ALA A 132 -17.13 20.33 63.61
CA ALA A 132 -15.97 19.66 63.00
C ALA A 132 -16.28 18.30 62.35
N PRO A 133 -17.17 17.43 62.88
CA PRO A 133 -17.53 16.18 62.19
C PRO A 133 -18.22 16.42 60.84
N ALA A 134 -19.16 17.36 60.79
CA ALA A 134 -19.88 17.71 59.56
C ALA A 134 -18.98 18.38 58.53
N GLU A 135 -18.04 19.22 58.99
CA GLU A 135 -17.04 19.84 58.12
C GLU A 135 -16.10 18.79 57.49
N ARG A 136 -15.62 17.81 58.29
CA ARG A 136 -14.82 16.69 57.77
C ARG A 136 -15.59 15.84 56.77
N GLU A 137 -16.87 15.59 57.01
CA GLU A 137 -17.71 14.88 56.06
C GLU A 137 -17.83 15.66 54.74
N LEU A 138 -18.05 16.97 54.80
CA LEU A 138 -18.10 17.83 53.61
C LEU A 138 -16.79 17.77 52.82
N PHE A 139 -15.64 17.86 53.48
CA PHE A 139 -14.33 17.73 52.82
C PHE A 139 -14.15 16.36 52.15
N LEU A 140 -14.53 15.27 52.83
CA LEU A 140 -14.49 13.93 52.25
C LEU A 140 -15.40 13.78 51.03
N GLN A 141 -16.59 14.37 51.05
CA GLN A 141 -17.49 14.35 49.88
C GLN A 141 -16.93 15.20 48.74
N SER A 142 -16.34 16.37 49.03
CA SER A 142 -15.67 17.20 48.03
C SER A 142 -14.51 16.46 47.36
N GLU A 143 -13.74 15.68 48.12
CA GLU A 143 -12.65 14.86 47.58
C GLU A 143 -13.18 13.76 46.66
N LYS A 144 -14.28 13.09 47.04
CA LYS A 144 -14.96 12.10 46.18
C LYS A 144 -15.44 12.70 44.87
N VAL A 145 -16.02 13.91 44.91
CA VAL A 145 -16.45 14.63 43.71
C VAL A 145 -15.26 14.88 42.79
N LYS A 146 -14.15 15.38 43.34
CA LYS A 146 -12.91 15.61 42.57
C LYS A 146 -12.38 14.33 41.90
N ILE A 147 -12.38 13.20 42.61
CA ILE A 147 -11.98 11.90 42.05
C ILE A 147 -12.90 11.47 40.91
N LEU A 148 -14.22 11.73 41.03
CA LEU A 148 -15.18 11.42 39.97
C LEU A 148 -14.98 12.33 38.75
N GLU A 149 -14.73 13.62 38.95
CA GLU A 149 -14.40 14.56 37.87
C GLU A 149 -13.13 14.13 37.11
N ASP A 150 -12.07 13.75 37.83
CA ASP A 150 -10.85 13.23 37.24
C ASP A 150 -11.09 11.95 36.42
N ARG A 151 -12.00 11.08 36.90
CA ARG A 151 -12.38 9.86 36.18
C ARG A 151 -13.18 10.16 34.92
N ILE A 152 -14.09 11.13 34.95
CA ILE A 152 -14.84 11.60 33.78
C ILE A 152 -13.87 12.13 32.73
N ASN A 153 -12.91 12.96 33.13
CA ASN A 153 -11.90 13.52 32.23
C ASN A 153 -11.07 12.41 31.57
N LYS A 154 -10.63 11.40 32.32
CA LYS A 154 -9.92 10.24 31.76
C LYS A 154 -10.76 9.46 30.75
N LEU A 155 -12.04 9.24 31.04
CA LEU A 155 -12.94 8.54 30.12
C LEU A 155 -13.19 9.34 28.84
N GLN A 156 -13.27 10.67 28.92
CA GLN A 156 -13.39 11.53 27.75
C GLN A 156 -12.16 11.45 26.85
N VAL A 157 -10.95 11.42 27.43
CA VAL A 157 -9.71 11.23 26.65
C VAL A 157 -9.72 9.90 25.90
N LEU A 158 -10.03 8.79 26.59
CA LEU A 158 -10.12 7.47 25.98
C LEU A 158 -11.18 7.40 24.87
N LEU A 159 -12.33 8.06 25.08
CA LEU A 159 -13.39 8.12 24.06
C LEU A 159 -12.93 8.88 22.81
N ASN A 160 -12.22 9.99 22.98
CA ASN A 160 -11.67 10.78 21.88
C ASN A 160 -10.60 10.00 21.11
N GLU A 161 -9.72 9.27 21.81
CA GLU A 161 -8.73 8.38 21.18
C GLU A 161 -9.42 7.28 20.35
N GLN A 162 -10.43 6.61 20.92
CA GLN A 162 -11.19 5.59 20.21
C GLN A 162 -11.91 6.15 18.96
N ALA A 163 -12.47 7.36 19.06
CA ALA A 163 -13.08 8.04 17.92
C ALA A 163 -12.06 8.34 16.82
N HIS A 164 -10.86 8.80 17.19
CA HIS A 164 -9.78 9.06 16.24
C HIS A 164 -9.30 7.76 15.56
N GLU A 165 -9.13 6.67 16.31
CA GLU A 165 -8.75 5.37 15.74
C GLU A 165 -9.82 4.84 14.78
N LYS A 166 -11.10 5.00 15.13
CA LYS A 166 -12.22 4.61 14.26
C LYS A 166 -12.20 5.39 12.94
N ALA A 167 -11.90 6.69 12.97
CA ALA A 167 -11.75 7.51 11.77
C ALA A 167 -10.59 7.02 10.89
N LYS A 168 -9.41 6.77 11.48
CA LYS A 168 -8.25 6.19 10.78
C LYS A 168 -8.57 4.83 10.16
N ARG A 169 -9.33 3.99 10.86
CA ARG A 169 -9.77 2.69 10.34
C ARG A 169 -10.73 2.83 9.16
N ALA A 170 -11.65 3.79 9.22
CA ALA A 170 -12.56 4.07 8.11
C ALA A 170 -11.80 4.53 6.85
N GLU A 171 -10.84 5.43 7.01
CA GLU A 171 -9.96 5.88 5.91
C GLU A 171 -9.18 4.72 5.28
N ARG A 172 -8.58 3.84 6.12
CA ARG A 172 -7.90 2.63 5.61
C ARG A 172 -8.83 1.70 4.85
N LEU A 173 -10.07 1.53 5.31
CA LEU A 173 -11.07 0.71 4.64
C LEU A 173 -11.49 1.30 3.30
N GLU A 174 -11.58 2.63 3.20
CA GLU A 174 -11.88 3.32 1.94
C GLU A 174 -10.77 3.14 0.91
N ILE A 175 -9.51 3.23 1.33
CA ILE A 175 -8.35 2.94 0.48
C ILE A 175 -8.40 1.50 -0.03
N ILE A 176 -8.60 0.52 0.87
CA ILE A 176 -8.70 -0.90 0.50
C ILE A 176 -9.87 -1.14 -0.47
N ALA A 177 -11.03 -0.52 -0.23
CA ALA A 177 -12.17 -0.65 -1.13
C ALA A 177 -11.88 -0.08 -2.53
N SER A 178 -11.16 1.04 -2.60
CA SER A 178 -10.73 1.62 -3.88
C SER A 178 -9.73 0.74 -4.63
N GLU A 179 -8.81 0.09 -3.92
CA GLU A 179 -7.83 -0.85 -4.48
C GLU A 179 -8.52 -2.13 -4.95
N GLN A 180 -9.45 -2.69 -4.16
CA GLN A 180 -10.26 -3.84 -4.56
C GLN A 180 -11.00 -3.57 -5.85
N LYS A 181 -11.63 -2.39 -5.99
CA LYS A 181 -12.33 -2.02 -7.21
C LYS A 181 -11.39 -1.96 -8.43
N LYS A 182 -10.19 -1.39 -8.27
CA LYS A 182 -9.19 -1.38 -9.36
C LYS A 182 -8.76 -2.78 -9.75
N LEU A 183 -8.49 -3.65 -8.78
CA LEU A 183 -8.12 -5.05 -9.02
C LEU A 183 -9.26 -5.84 -9.68
N GLU A 184 -10.52 -5.60 -9.31
CA GLU A 184 -11.68 -6.20 -9.97
C GLU A 184 -11.82 -5.74 -11.43
N GLU A 185 -11.57 -4.45 -11.70
CA GLU A 185 -11.55 -3.90 -13.06
C GLU A 185 -10.39 -4.52 -13.87
N GLU A 186 -9.18 -4.60 -13.33
CA GLU A 186 -8.02 -5.25 -13.97
C GLU A 186 -8.30 -6.72 -14.28
N LEU A 187 -8.85 -7.47 -13.31
CA LEU A 187 -9.21 -8.87 -13.49
C LEU A 187 -10.27 -9.05 -14.59
N LYS A 188 -11.21 -8.11 -14.72
CA LYS A 188 -12.20 -8.13 -15.79
C LYS A 188 -11.53 -7.96 -17.16
N HIS A 189 -10.61 -7.00 -17.29
CA HIS A 189 -9.87 -6.78 -18.54
C HIS A 189 -8.99 -7.99 -18.90
N GLU A 190 -8.35 -8.62 -17.91
CA GLU A 190 -7.54 -9.82 -18.13
C GLU A 190 -8.39 -11.02 -18.57
N LYS A 191 -9.58 -11.21 -17.99
CA LYS A 191 -10.54 -12.24 -18.45
C LYS A 191 -11.00 -12.00 -19.88
N GLU A 192 -11.34 -10.75 -20.22
CA GLU A 192 -11.73 -10.39 -21.59
C GLU A 192 -10.59 -10.65 -22.59
N ALA A 193 -9.35 -10.28 -22.23
CA ALA A 193 -8.16 -10.57 -23.05
C ALA A 193 -7.92 -12.08 -23.19
N HIS A 194 -8.06 -12.84 -22.10
CA HIS A 194 -7.94 -14.30 -22.12
C HIS A 194 -9.00 -14.93 -23.05
N ASP A 195 -10.25 -14.45 -23.01
CA ASP A 195 -11.31 -14.96 -23.89
C ASP A 195 -11.04 -14.67 -25.37
N VAL A 196 -10.42 -13.53 -25.69
CA VAL A 196 -9.96 -13.23 -27.06
C VAL A 196 -8.87 -14.21 -27.49
N ILE A 197 -7.82 -14.38 -26.67
CA ILE A 197 -6.71 -15.30 -26.97
C ILE A 197 -7.24 -16.73 -27.12
N LYS A 198 -8.19 -17.15 -26.28
CA LYS A 198 -8.80 -18.47 -26.37
C LYS A 198 -9.51 -18.68 -27.71
N LYS A 199 -10.27 -17.69 -28.19
CA LYS A 199 -10.93 -17.75 -29.49
C LYS A 199 -9.93 -17.81 -30.64
N GLU A 200 -8.87 -17.00 -30.58
CA GLU A 200 -7.78 -17.06 -31.59
C GLU A 200 -7.11 -18.43 -31.61
N LEU A 201 -6.87 -19.02 -30.44
CA LEU A 201 -6.27 -20.35 -30.32
C LEU A 201 -7.20 -21.46 -30.85
N GLU A 202 -8.52 -21.34 -30.64
CA GLU A 202 -9.51 -22.23 -31.24
C GLU A 202 -9.53 -22.14 -32.78
N ILE A 203 -9.38 -20.93 -33.34
CA ILE A 203 -9.26 -20.73 -34.80
C ILE A 203 -8.01 -21.44 -35.33
N ILE A 204 -6.84 -21.19 -34.72
CA ILE A 204 -5.57 -21.81 -35.12
C ILE A 204 -5.65 -23.34 -35.01
N LEU A 205 -6.27 -23.87 -33.96
CA LEU A 205 -6.46 -25.32 -33.82
C LEU A 205 -7.32 -25.90 -34.94
N ASN A 206 -8.37 -25.19 -35.36
CA ASN A 206 -9.21 -25.64 -36.48
C ASN A 206 -8.47 -25.55 -37.81
N GLU A 207 -7.70 -24.49 -38.06
CA GLU A 207 -6.84 -24.37 -39.24
C GLU A 207 -5.80 -25.49 -39.29
N ASN A 208 -5.15 -25.81 -38.16
CA ASN A 208 -4.20 -26.92 -38.06
C ASN A 208 -4.86 -28.27 -38.38
N LYS A 209 -6.07 -28.54 -37.87
CA LYS A 209 -6.82 -29.76 -38.20
C LYS A 209 -7.15 -29.85 -39.70
N GLN A 210 -7.55 -28.73 -40.32
CA GLN A 210 -7.79 -28.70 -41.76
C GLN A 210 -6.51 -28.97 -42.55
N MET A 211 -5.38 -28.38 -42.12
CA MET A 211 -4.07 -28.61 -42.72
C MET A 211 -3.65 -30.07 -42.63
N GLU A 212 -3.87 -30.73 -41.47
CA GLU A 212 -3.60 -32.17 -41.30
C GLU A 212 -4.41 -33.03 -42.28
N ILE A 213 -5.70 -32.73 -42.45
CA ILE A 213 -6.55 -33.44 -43.43
C ILE A 213 -6.01 -33.28 -44.84
N ILE A 214 -5.63 -32.06 -45.24
CA ILE A 214 -5.05 -31.78 -46.56
C ILE A 214 -3.72 -32.53 -46.73
N LEU A 215 -2.86 -32.52 -45.71
CA LEU A 215 -1.59 -33.25 -45.71
C LEU A 215 -1.81 -34.75 -45.95
N GLU A 216 -2.79 -35.34 -45.28
CA GLU A 216 -3.12 -36.76 -45.44
C GLU A 216 -3.68 -37.08 -46.83
N GLN A 217 -4.54 -36.20 -47.38
CA GLN A 217 -4.98 -36.30 -48.77
C GLN A 217 -3.82 -36.21 -49.78
N LYS A 218 -2.83 -35.35 -49.53
CA LYS A 218 -1.65 -35.23 -50.40
C LYS A 218 -0.72 -36.43 -50.26
N LYS A 219 -0.55 -37.00 -49.07
CA LYS A 219 0.20 -38.25 -48.88
C LYS A 219 -0.44 -39.40 -49.63
N THR A 220 -1.74 -39.61 -49.47
CA THR A 220 -2.48 -40.66 -50.19
C THR A 220 -2.41 -40.47 -51.70
N HIS A 221 -2.51 -39.24 -52.21
CA HIS A 221 -2.32 -38.96 -53.63
C HIS A 221 -0.89 -39.27 -54.10
N ARG A 222 0.14 -38.86 -53.33
CA ARG A 222 1.54 -39.20 -53.62
C ARG A 222 1.73 -40.72 -53.68
N ASP A 223 1.20 -41.45 -52.71
CA ASP A 223 1.33 -42.91 -52.65
C ASP A 223 0.62 -43.58 -53.83
N GLY A 224 -0.53 -43.04 -54.27
CA GLY A 224 -1.20 -43.44 -55.51
C GLY A 224 -0.34 -43.21 -56.76
N LEU A 225 0.28 -42.04 -56.89
CA LEU A 225 1.19 -41.74 -58.01
C LEU A 225 2.43 -42.65 -58.00
N ILE A 226 3.00 -42.95 -56.83
CA ILE A 226 4.12 -43.89 -56.70
C ILE A 226 3.71 -45.27 -57.21
N ALA A 227 2.54 -45.78 -56.77
CA ALA A 227 2.02 -47.07 -57.23
C ALA A 227 1.76 -47.09 -58.75
N GLU A 228 1.28 -45.99 -59.33
CA GLU A 228 1.09 -45.86 -60.78
C GLU A 228 2.41 -45.84 -61.54
N VAL A 229 3.42 -45.13 -61.05
CA VAL A 229 4.78 -45.13 -61.61
C VAL A 229 5.39 -46.54 -61.56
N GLU A 230 5.22 -47.26 -60.46
CA GLU A 230 5.67 -48.66 -60.34
C GLU A 230 4.96 -49.58 -61.33
N LYS A 231 3.64 -49.43 -61.51
CA LYS A 231 2.87 -50.16 -62.51
C LYS A 231 3.36 -49.90 -63.93
N LEU A 232 3.56 -48.62 -64.30
CA LEU A 232 4.06 -48.24 -65.62
C LEU A 232 5.49 -48.75 -65.86
N ARG A 233 6.36 -48.73 -64.83
CA ARG A 233 7.69 -49.35 -64.90
C ARG A 233 7.61 -50.86 -65.12
N GLY A 234 6.68 -51.55 -64.47
CA GLY A 234 6.42 -52.97 -64.69
C GLY A 234 5.99 -53.27 -66.13
N GLN A 235 5.09 -52.46 -66.70
CA GLN A 235 4.63 -52.60 -68.09
C GLN A 235 5.75 -52.38 -69.13
N ARG A 236 6.66 -51.42 -68.89
CA ARG A 236 7.85 -51.22 -69.76
C ARG A 236 8.74 -52.45 -69.88
N VAL A 237 8.79 -53.31 -68.85
CA VAL A 237 9.59 -54.55 -68.89
C VAL A 237 8.94 -55.59 -69.81
N TYR A 238 7.60 -55.64 -69.86
CA TYR A 238 6.86 -56.50 -70.78
C TYR A 238 7.02 -56.06 -72.25
N ASP A 239 6.94 -54.76 -72.54
CA ASP A 239 7.13 -54.24 -73.91
C ASP A 239 8.58 -54.46 -74.41
N ALA A 240 9.57 -54.47 -73.52
CA ALA A 240 10.96 -54.73 -73.88
C ALA A 240 11.20 -56.17 -74.32
N GLU A 241 10.50 -57.15 -73.74
CA GLU A 241 10.56 -58.55 -74.20
C GLU A 241 9.89 -58.73 -75.57
N ASP A 242 8.77 -58.04 -75.82
CA ASP A 242 8.11 -58.03 -77.14
C ASP A 242 8.99 -57.38 -78.22
N ILE A 243 9.67 -56.28 -77.92
CA ILE A 243 10.64 -55.65 -78.83
C ILE A 243 11.81 -56.60 -79.12
N LYS A 244 12.30 -57.32 -78.12
CA LYS A 244 13.39 -58.29 -78.29
C LYS A 244 12.97 -59.48 -79.16
N ALA A 245 11.75 -59.98 -78.99
CA ALA A 245 11.18 -61.03 -79.83
C ALA A 245 11.02 -60.58 -81.31
N GLN A 246 10.60 -59.34 -81.54
CA GLN A 246 10.52 -58.78 -82.90
C GLN A 246 11.90 -58.61 -83.56
N VAL A 247 12.92 -58.23 -82.79
CA VAL A 247 14.32 -58.15 -83.29
C VAL A 247 14.86 -59.53 -83.64
N GLU A 248 14.63 -60.54 -82.81
CA GLU A 248 15.06 -61.93 -83.11
C GLU A 248 14.38 -62.48 -84.36
N GLN A 249 13.07 -62.23 -84.56
CA GLN A 249 12.34 -62.58 -85.77
C GLN A 249 12.91 -61.88 -87.02
N ALA A 250 13.21 -60.59 -86.93
CA ALA A 250 13.81 -59.83 -88.03
C ALA A 250 15.21 -60.35 -88.40
N THR A 251 16.01 -60.71 -87.39
CA THR A 251 17.34 -61.28 -87.59
C THR A 251 17.27 -62.64 -88.30
N HIS A 252 16.29 -63.48 -87.95
CA HIS A 252 16.06 -64.76 -88.63
C HIS A 252 15.65 -64.58 -90.09
N ASN A 253 14.79 -63.61 -90.39
CA ASN A 253 14.38 -63.30 -91.76
C ASN A 253 15.54 -62.79 -92.62
N VAL A 254 16.47 -62.00 -92.04
CA VAL A 254 17.69 -61.56 -92.74
C VAL A 254 18.57 -62.76 -93.06
N GLN A 255 18.74 -63.70 -92.14
CA GLN A 255 19.53 -64.92 -92.37
C GLN A 255 18.94 -65.77 -93.51
N GLU A 256 17.61 -65.97 -93.54
CA GLU A 256 16.95 -66.67 -94.65
C GLU A 256 17.13 -65.96 -96.00
N ALA A 257 17.14 -64.62 -96.01
CA ALA A 257 17.38 -63.83 -97.22
C ALA A 257 18.83 -63.96 -97.72
N GLU A 258 19.80 -63.97 -96.81
CA GLU A 258 21.21 -64.25 -97.12
C GLU A 258 21.41 -65.65 -97.70
N ASP A 259 20.76 -66.67 -97.13
CA ASP A 259 20.83 -68.05 -97.63
C ASP A 259 20.22 -68.17 -99.05
N LYS A 260 19.09 -67.49 -99.30
CA LYS A 260 18.48 -67.39 -100.64
C LYS A 260 19.38 -66.66 -101.63
N LEU A 261 20.05 -65.59 -101.21
CA LEU A 261 20.99 -64.83 -102.06
C LEU A 261 22.21 -65.69 -102.42
N THR A 262 22.68 -66.51 -101.48
CA THR A 262 23.78 -67.46 -101.70
C THR A 262 23.38 -68.56 -102.69
N SER A 263 22.16 -69.09 -102.58
CA SER A 263 21.57 -70.02 -103.56
C SER A 263 21.44 -69.41 -104.97
N LEU A 264 21.00 -68.15 -105.06
CA LEU A 264 20.89 -67.44 -106.34
C LEU A 264 22.26 -67.18 -106.97
N ARG A 265 23.29 -66.85 -106.18
CA ARG A 265 24.68 -66.72 -106.66
C ARG A 265 25.21 -68.04 -107.22
N ALA A 266 24.95 -69.15 -106.55
CA ALA A 266 25.33 -70.48 -107.06
C ALA A 266 24.63 -70.81 -108.39
N THR A 267 23.35 -70.43 -108.52
CA THR A 267 22.57 -70.61 -109.75
C THR A 267 23.10 -69.73 -110.90
N LEU A 268 23.50 -68.49 -110.59
CA LEU A 268 24.07 -67.56 -111.56
C LEU A 268 25.43 -68.05 -112.10
N MET A 269 26.30 -68.57 -111.23
CA MET A 269 27.56 -69.19 -111.62
C MET A 269 27.35 -70.42 -112.53
N GLN A 270 26.29 -71.20 -112.27
CA GLN A 270 25.91 -72.33 -113.12
C GLN A 270 25.43 -71.88 -114.51
N LYS A 271 24.71 -70.74 -114.60
CA LYS A 271 24.28 -70.13 -115.86
C LYS A 271 25.43 -69.48 -116.64
N GLU A 272 26.40 -68.86 -115.97
CA GLU A 272 27.61 -68.31 -116.61
C GLU A 272 28.46 -69.41 -117.26
N ASN A 273 28.56 -70.59 -116.64
CA ASN A 273 29.24 -71.74 -117.25
C ASN A 273 28.49 -72.28 -118.49
N CYS A 274 27.16 -72.24 -118.52
CA CYS A 274 26.39 -72.55 -119.73
C CYS A 274 26.58 -71.50 -120.83
N LEU A 275 26.77 -70.23 -120.49
CA LEU A 275 27.00 -69.14 -121.46
C LEU A 275 28.37 -69.26 -122.15
N LYS A 276 29.42 -69.65 -121.41
CA LYS A 276 30.75 -69.92 -121.98
C LYS A 276 30.75 -71.08 -122.99
N ASN A 277 29.91 -72.09 -122.80
CA ASN A 277 29.75 -73.19 -123.76
C ASN A 277 28.95 -72.81 -125.03
N LEU A 278 28.12 -71.74 -124.98
CA LEU A 278 27.38 -71.22 -126.13
C LEU A 278 28.20 -70.22 -126.98
N GLN A 279 29.24 -69.60 -126.43
CA GLN A 279 30.13 -68.66 -127.14
C GLN A 279 31.16 -69.33 -128.07
N ALA A 280 31.27 -70.66 -128.08
CA ALA A 280 32.27 -71.40 -128.87
C ALA A 280 31.84 -71.76 -130.31
N ILE A 281 30.61 -71.45 -130.75
CA ILE A 281 30.14 -71.81 -132.10
C ILE A 281 29.31 -70.67 -132.70
N LYS A 282 29.93 -69.83 -133.54
CA LYS A 282 29.38 -69.21 -134.79
C LYS A 282 30.01 -67.82 -135.07
N PRO A 283 31.24 -67.78 -135.63
CA PRO A 283 31.83 -66.60 -136.26
C PRO A 283 31.19 -66.33 -137.64
N ASN A 284 31.53 -65.22 -138.30
CA ASN A 284 31.09 -64.74 -139.64
C ASN A 284 29.84 -63.84 -139.69
N LEU A 285 29.99 -62.60 -139.23
CA LEU A 285 29.27 -61.37 -139.64
C LEU A 285 29.99 -60.15 -139.00
N THR A 286 31.32 -60.07 -139.06
CA THR A 286 32.01 -59.13 -139.97
C THR A 286 31.14 -58.01 -140.55
N LEU A 287 31.53 -56.77 -140.23
CA LEU A 287 31.66 -55.70 -141.23
C LEU A 287 30.44 -54.83 -141.63
N ALA A 288 29.38 -54.67 -140.81
CA ALA A 288 28.26 -53.79 -141.20
C ALA A 288 27.57 -52.93 -140.11
N ASN A 289 28.17 -52.67 -138.95
CA ASN A 289 27.61 -51.60 -138.08
C ASN A 289 28.60 -50.82 -137.21
N ASN A 290 29.88 -50.82 -137.58
CA ASN A 290 30.88 -49.86 -137.05
C ASN A 290 30.99 -48.59 -137.93
N LEU A 291 30.01 -48.28 -138.78
CA LEU A 291 29.93 -47.02 -139.53
C LEU A 291 28.51 -46.43 -139.52
N LEU A 292 27.88 -46.49 -138.34
CA LEU A 292 26.85 -45.54 -137.88
C LEU A 292 27.29 -44.88 -136.55
N HIS A 293 28.60 -44.83 -136.32
CA HIS A 293 29.22 -43.78 -135.53
C HIS A 293 29.22 -42.49 -136.37
N GLU A 294 29.07 -41.36 -135.68
CA GLU A 294 29.80 -40.12 -135.99
C GLU A 294 29.12 -38.95 -136.73
N ILE A 295 27.80 -38.89 -136.87
CA ILE A 295 27.06 -37.62 -137.05
C ILE A 295 25.68 -37.81 -136.41
N MET A 296 25.45 -37.55 -135.12
CA MET A 296 25.19 -36.20 -134.59
C MET A 296 25.07 -36.35 -133.05
N ASN A 297 26.16 -36.55 -132.32
CA ASN A 297 27.00 -35.49 -131.77
C ASN A 297 26.24 -34.21 -131.39
N LEU A 298 26.10 -34.08 -130.07
CA LEU A 298 26.32 -32.89 -129.27
C LEU A 298 25.24 -31.81 -129.28
N THR A 299 24.75 -31.54 -128.07
CA THR A 299 24.39 -30.25 -127.43
C THR A 299 23.26 -30.60 -126.44
N ASP A 300 23.39 -30.66 -125.13
CA ASP A 300 24.37 -30.12 -124.18
C ASP A 300 24.18 -30.89 -122.85
N SER A 301 25.23 -31.45 -122.26
CA SER A 301 26.21 -30.76 -121.40
C SER A 301 25.67 -30.45 -119.99
N LEU A 302 26.27 -31.18 -119.05
CA LEU A 302 26.67 -30.73 -117.71
C LEU A 302 25.59 -30.33 -116.69
N ASN A 303 25.44 -31.20 -115.69
CA ASN A 303 25.75 -30.97 -114.27
C ASN A 303 24.79 -31.81 -113.42
N ASN A 304 25.10 -32.28 -112.22
CA ASN A 304 26.31 -32.52 -111.44
C ASN A 304 25.81 -33.39 -110.28
N TYR A 305 26.68 -34.25 -109.76
CA TYR A 305 26.54 -34.81 -108.42
C TYR A 305 26.53 -33.68 -107.38
N ASP A 306 25.61 -33.69 -106.42
CA ASP A 306 25.85 -33.99 -104.98
C ASP A 306 24.93 -33.24 -103.99
N SER A 307 24.67 -33.94 -102.88
CA SER A 307 24.33 -33.48 -101.52
C SER A 307 22.88 -33.11 -101.16
N ASP A 308 22.41 -33.87 -100.17
CA ASP A 308 21.87 -33.44 -98.87
C ASP A 308 20.53 -32.70 -98.73
N ASP A 309 19.75 -33.31 -97.84
CA ASP A 309 18.86 -32.76 -96.83
C ASP A 309 17.52 -32.09 -97.20
N LEU A 310 16.49 -32.86 -96.86
CA LEU A 310 15.41 -32.52 -95.91
C LEU A 310 14.64 -31.21 -96.15
N ASP A 311 13.44 -31.41 -96.69
CA ASP A 311 12.17 -30.89 -96.20
C ASP A 311 12.19 -29.49 -95.56
N SER A 312 12.04 -28.48 -96.42
CA SER A 312 11.59 -27.15 -96.04
C SER A 312 10.07 -27.09 -96.00
N ASP A 313 9.48 -27.41 -94.84
CA ASP A 313 8.10 -27.04 -94.47
C ASP A 313 8.04 -26.70 -92.96
N SER A 314 8.81 -25.70 -92.52
CA SER A 314 8.69 -25.11 -91.18
C SER A 314 9.23 -23.67 -91.16
N LYS A 315 8.42 -22.69 -91.56
CA LYS A 315 8.72 -21.27 -91.32
C LYS A 315 7.57 -20.45 -90.73
N GLU A 316 6.43 -21.08 -90.42
CA GLU A 316 5.26 -20.36 -89.89
C GLU A 316 4.90 -20.74 -88.44
N GLY A 317 5.35 -21.92 -87.96
CA GLY A 317 5.17 -22.36 -86.57
C GLY A 317 6.14 -21.70 -85.60
N GLU A 318 7.43 -21.61 -85.96
CA GLU A 318 8.49 -21.08 -85.09
C GLU A 318 8.30 -19.60 -84.75
N LEU A 319 7.80 -18.79 -85.69
CA LEU A 319 7.58 -17.36 -85.46
C LEU A 319 6.41 -17.09 -84.48
N LYS A 320 5.39 -17.96 -84.45
CA LYS A 320 4.28 -17.87 -83.49
C LYS A 320 4.72 -18.32 -82.10
N VAL A 321 5.52 -19.38 -82.01
CA VAL A 321 6.08 -19.86 -80.74
C VAL A 321 6.99 -18.80 -80.11
N PHE A 322 7.87 -18.17 -80.90
CA PHE A 322 8.71 -17.08 -80.41
C PHE A 322 7.92 -15.85 -79.95
N ASN A 323 6.82 -15.48 -80.62
CA ASN A 323 5.98 -14.36 -80.18
C ASN A 323 5.22 -14.69 -78.89
N THR A 324 4.71 -15.91 -78.74
CA THR A 324 4.07 -16.33 -77.48
C THR A 324 5.06 -16.37 -76.33
N GLU A 325 6.27 -16.90 -76.56
CA GLU A 325 7.35 -16.91 -75.56
C GLU A 325 7.78 -15.49 -75.17
N LEU A 326 7.81 -14.56 -76.11
CA LEU A 326 8.15 -13.16 -75.85
C LEU A 326 7.07 -12.46 -75.02
N THR A 327 5.79 -12.68 -75.32
CA THR A 327 4.68 -12.17 -74.48
C THR A 327 4.64 -12.79 -73.09
N GLU A 328 4.97 -14.08 -72.95
CA GLU A 328 5.07 -14.75 -71.64
C GLU A 328 6.29 -14.29 -70.84
N LEU A 329 7.38 -13.93 -71.50
CA LEU A 329 8.54 -13.33 -70.86
C LEU A 329 8.26 -11.89 -70.40
N GLU A 330 7.50 -11.10 -71.18
CA GLU A 330 7.07 -9.76 -70.80
C GLU A 330 6.13 -9.78 -69.59
N THR A 331 5.16 -10.70 -69.54
CA THR A 331 4.28 -10.85 -68.36
C THR A 331 5.05 -11.29 -67.12
N LYS A 332 5.99 -12.24 -67.23
CA LYS A 332 6.88 -12.63 -66.13
C LYS A 332 7.77 -11.49 -65.64
N LEU A 333 8.19 -10.59 -66.52
CA LEU A 333 8.99 -9.42 -66.16
C LEU A 333 8.14 -8.41 -65.37
N GLU A 334 6.89 -8.21 -65.75
CA GLU A 334 5.96 -7.33 -65.06
C GLU A 334 5.55 -7.89 -63.68
N GLU A 335 5.34 -9.21 -63.58
CA GLU A 335 5.14 -9.92 -62.31
C GLU A 335 6.36 -9.80 -61.38
N LEU A 336 7.58 -9.93 -61.91
CA LEU A 336 8.82 -9.73 -61.16
C LEU A 336 8.99 -8.28 -60.67
N ARG A 337 8.57 -7.30 -61.48
CA ARG A 337 8.56 -5.88 -61.06
C ARG A 337 7.57 -5.64 -59.94
N ALA A 338 6.36 -6.20 -60.04
CA ALA A 338 5.35 -6.11 -58.99
C ALA A 338 5.83 -6.78 -57.69
N ALA A 339 6.39 -7.99 -57.77
CA ALA A 339 6.95 -8.70 -56.62
C ALA A 339 8.12 -7.94 -55.97
N ARG A 340 8.97 -7.27 -56.77
CA ARG A 340 10.03 -6.39 -56.24
C ARG A 340 9.48 -5.19 -55.50
N ALA A 341 8.46 -4.53 -56.04
CA ALA A 341 7.82 -3.38 -55.42
C ALA A 341 7.14 -3.76 -54.10
N GLU A 342 6.44 -4.90 -54.07
CA GLU A 342 5.79 -5.42 -52.87
C GLU A 342 6.82 -5.82 -51.79
N ALA A 343 7.92 -6.45 -52.19
CA ALA A 343 9.02 -6.78 -51.28
C ALA A 343 9.72 -5.52 -50.73
N ALA A 344 9.84 -4.45 -51.52
CA ALA A 344 10.38 -3.18 -51.06
C ALA A 344 9.45 -2.52 -50.02
N ASN A 345 8.14 -2.49 -50.28
CA ASN A 345 7.15 -1.95 -49.36
C ASN A 345 7.13 -2.74 -48.03
N LYS A 346 7.11 -4.08 -48.10
CA LYS A 346 7.19 -4.95 -46.91
C LYS A 346 8.46 -4.72 -46.09
N ARG A 347 9.61 -4.48 -46.73
CA ARG A 347 10.84 -4.13 -46.01
C ARG A 347 10.74 -2.79 -45.30
N GLN A 348 10.14 -1.80 -45.94
CA GLN A 348 9.98 -0.46 -45.37
C GLN A 348 9.00 -0.46 -44.19
N GLU A 349 7.86 -1.16 -44.30
CA GLU A 349 6.92 -1.35 -43.18
C GLU A 349 7.58 -2.08 -41.99
N ASN A 350 8.33 -3.15 -42.26
CA ASN A 350 9.05 -3.89 -41.21
C ASN A 350 10.18 -3.07 -40.55
N GLN A 351 10.75 -2.09 -41.27
CA GLN A 351 11.72 -1.17 -40.69
C GLN A 351 11.06 -0.14 -39.76
N VAL A 352 9.91 0.39 -40.17
CA VAL A 352 9.10 1.31 -39.35
C VAL A 352 8.59 0.62 -38.08
N LYS A 353 8.03 -0.60 -38.20
CA LYS A 353 7.60 -1.39 -37.03
C LYS A 353 8.74 -1.62 -36.03
N ARG A 354 9.91 -2.04 -36.51
CA ARG A 354 11.10 -2.23 -35.65
C ARG A 354 11.55 -0.95 -34.97
N GLN A 355 11.46 0.20 -35.63
CA GLN A 355 11.75 1.49 -35.00
C GLN A 355 10.73 1.83 -33.92
N GLN A 356 9.44 1.63 -34.17
CA GLN A 356 8.37 1.86 -33.21
C GLN A 356 8.50 0.97 -31.98
N GLU A 357 8.73 -0.34 -32.17
CA GLU A 357 8.99 -1.30 -31.11
C GLU A 357 10.22 -0.93 -30.28
N LYS A 358 11.31 -0.51 -30.94
CA LYS A 358 12.52 -0.03 -30.25
C LYS A 358 12.24 1.19 -29.38
N THR A 359 11.47 2.17 -29.89
CA THR A 359 11.07 3.33 -29.08
C THR A 359 10.17 2.95 -27.91
N ALA A 360 9.21 2.04 -28.11
CA ALA A 360 8.32 1.55 -27.06
C ALA A 360 9.11 0.82 -25.95
N ALA A 361 10.05 -0.04 -26.34
CA ALA A 361 10.94 -0.74 -25.41
C ALA A 361 11.82 0.23 -24.60
N LEU A 362 12.37 1.28 -25.24
CA LEU A 362 13.13 2.33 -24.56
C LEU A 362 12.30 3.14 -23.57
N THR A 363 11.05 3.46 -23.92
CA THR A 363 10.14 4.14 -22.98
C THR A 363 9.75 3.26 -21.81
N ASN A 364 9.52 1.97 -22.04
CA ASN A 364 9.21 1.01 -20.98
C ASN A 364 10.40 0.79 -20.05
N LEU A 365 11.62 0.73 -20.60
CA LEU A 365 12.86 0.67 -19.82
C LEU A 365 12.97 1.88 -18.88
N ARG A 366 12.79 3.10 -19.40
CA ARG A 366 12.85 4.33 -18.58
C ARG A 366 11.79 4.37 -17.48
N LYS A 367 10.57 3.89 -17.76
CA LYS A 367 9.52 3.77 -16.75
C LYS A 367 9.89 2.75 -15.66
N ALA A 368 10.45 1.62 -16.05
CA ALA A 368 10.92 0.60 -15.11
C ALA A 368 12.07 1.12 -14.23
N GLU A 369 13.04 1.83 -14.80
CA GLU A 369 14.13 2.47 -14.05
C GLU A 369 13.63 3.54 -13.06
N ALA A 370 12.62 4.33 -13.43
CA ALA A 370 12.00 5.31 -12.54
C ALA A 370 11.27 4.64 -11.36
N MET A 371 10.48 3.60 -11.64
CA MET A 371 9.81 2.78 -10.63
C MET A 371 10.83 2.12 -9.69
N GLU A 372 11.92 1.56 -10.22
CA GLU A 372 12.97 0.95 -9.41
C GLU A 372 13.62 1.97 -8.47
N LYS A 373 13.88 3.19 -8.94
CA LYS A 373 14.41 4.27 -8.11
C LYS A 373 13.45 4.62 -6.96
N GLU A 374 12.15 4.70 -7.25
CA GLU A 374 11.13 4.97 -6.24
C GLU A 374 11.06 3.86 -5.20
N TYR A 375 11.08 2.59 -5.61
CA TYR A 375 11.12 1.45 -4.69
C TYR A 375 12.38 1.42 -3.82
N ARG A 376 13.55 1.79 -4.38
CA ARG A 376 14.78 1.92 -3.59
C ARG A 376 14.68 3.02 -2.53
N GLU A 377 14.06 4.15 -2.85
CA GLU A 377 13.83 5.23 -1.89
C GLU A 377 12.84 4.82 -0.80
N GLN A 378 11.74 4.13 -1.16
CA GLN A 378 10.78 3.59 -0.20
C GLN A 378 11.44 2.55 0.72
N ALA A 379 12.25 1.64 0.18
CA ALA A 379 12.98 0.65 0.96
C ALA A 379 13.97 1.31 1.94
N LYS A 380 14.63 2.40 1.53
CA LYS A 380 15.51 3.18 2.42
C LYS A 380 14.75 3.83 3.58
N LYS A 381 13.58 4.42 3.31
CA LYS A 381 12.70 4.99 4.35
C LYS A 381 12.20 3.91 5.31
N ALA A 382 11.75 2.77 4.80
CA ALA A 382 11.31 1.64 5.62
C ALA A 382 12.45 1.14 6.54
N LYS A 383 13.69 1.06 6.02
CA LYS A 383 14.85 0.67 6.83
C LYS A 383 15.15 1.69 7.95
N GLN A 384 15.00 2.98 7.69
CA GLN A 384 15.15 4.01 8.72
C GLN A 384 14.09 3.89 9.82
N GLN A 385 12.82 3.69 9.44
CA GLN A 385 11.73 3.48 10.39
C GLN A 385 11.94 2.23 11.26
N ILE A 386 12.42 1.13 10.68
CA ILE A 386 12.75 -0.08 11.44
C ILE A 386 13.83 0.21 12.50
N GLU A 387 14.83 1.02 12.16
CA GLU A 387 15.91 1.36 13.09
C GLU A 387 15.42 2.30 14.21
N GLU A 388 14.55 3.26 13.90
CA GLU A 388 13.88 4.11 14.90
C GLU A 388 13.03 3.28 15.87
N ILE A 389 12.24 2.34 15.35
CA ILE A 389 11.42 1.43 16.18
C ILE A 389 12.33 0.62 17.11
N LYS A 390 13.45 0.08 16.63
CA LYS A 390 14.40 -0.65 17.50
C LYS A 390 14.93 0.22 18.62
N GLN A 391 15.31 1.47 18.34
CA GLN A 391 15.81 2.39 19.37
C GLN A 391 14.73 2.68 20.42
N HIS A 392 13.47 2.88 20.00
CA HIS A 392 12.36 3.06 20.91
C HIS A 392 12.08 1.82 21.76
N THR A 393 12.13 0.62 21.17
CA THR A 393 11.96 -0.64 21.92
C THR A 393 13.04 -0.81 22.98
N ILE A 394 14.30 -0.52 22.65
CA ILE A 394 15.41 -0.61 23.63
C ILE A 394 15.19 0.38 24.78
N LYS A 395 14.77 1.62 24.50
CA LYS A 395 14.46 2.62 25.55
C LYS A 395 13.31 2.14 26.45
N TYR A 396 12.24 1.64 25.86
CA TYR A 396 11.11 1.12 26.61
C TYR A 396 11.48 -0.07 27.49
N GLU A 397 12.31 -1.00 27.01
CA GLU A 397 12.81 -2.12 27.83
C GLU A 397 13.67 -1.65 29.00
N ALA A 398 14.49 -0.62 28.81
CA ALA A 398 15.28 -0.01 29.88
C ALA A 398 14.38 0.65 30.94
N GLU A 399 13.44 1.50 30.53
CA GLU A 399 12.46 2.15 31.41
C GLU A 399 11.61 1.13 32.18
N LYS A 400 11.20 0.05 31.51
CA LYS A 400 10.47 -1.06 32.15
C LYS A 400 11.33 -1.76 33.20
N SER A 401 12.60 -2.01 32.92
CA SER A 401 13.53 -2.62 33.87
C SER A 401 13.71 -1.72 35.10
N GLU A 402 13.89 -0.42 34.89
CA GLU A 402 14.03 0.57 35.96
C GLU A 402 12.77 0.63 36.83
N GLY A 403 11.58 0.74 36.22
CA GLY A 403 10.31 0.75 36.96
C GLY A 403 10.04 -0.55 37.74
N MET A 404 10.48 -1.70 37.22
CA MET A 404 10.40 -2.97 37.95
C MET A 404 11.34 -3.02 39.16
N GLU A 405 12.52 -2.41 39.06
CA GLU A 405 13.46 -2.29 40.19
C GLU A 405 12.91 -1.35 41.28
N GLU A 406 12.31 -0.22 40.88
CA GLU A 406 11.64 0.69 41.80
C GLU A 406 10.47 0.02 42.54
N LEU A 407 9.62 -0.73 41.81
CA LEU A 407 8.53 -1.50 42.41
C LEU A 407 9.05 -2.56 43.39
N ALA A 408 10.16 -3.23 43.07
CA ALA A 408 10.78 -4.20 43.95
C ALA A 408 11.31 -3.54 45.24
N LYS A 409 11.95 -2.36 45.11
CA LYS A 409 12.40 -1.56 46.26
C LYS A 409 11.20 -1.13 47.12
N LEU A 410 10.16 -0.57 46.51
CA LEU A 410 8.95 -0.14 47.22
C LEU A 410 8.29 -1.30 47.97
N LYS A 411 8.15 -2.46 47.32
CA LYS A 411 7.62 -3.68 47.94
C LYS A 411 8.47 -4.10 49.14
N TYR A 412 9.80 -4.07 49.02
CA TYR A 412 10.70 -4.42 50.11
C TYR A 412 10.54 -3.46 51.30
N THR A 413 10.54 -2.14 51.04
CA THR A 413 10.36 -1.11 52.07
C THR A 413 9.01 -1.27 52.79
N PHE A 414 7.93 -1.39 52.02
CA PHE A 414 6.59 -1.56 52.57
C PHE A 414 6.47 -2.84 53.42
N THR A 415 7.03 -3.95 52.95
CA THR A 415 7.01 -5.22 53.71
C THR A 415 7.77 -5.10 55.03
N ASN A 416 8.90 -4.40 55.05
CA ASN A 416 9.68 -4.18 56.27
C ASN A 416 8.98 -3.23 57.25
N GLU A 417 8.35 -2.16 56.76
CA GLU A 417 7.54 -1.28 57.59
C GLU A 417 6.38 -2.03 58.24
N LEU A 418 5.69 -2.88 57.47
CA LEU A 418 4.57 -3.69 57.96
C LEU A 418 5.02 -4.65 59.08
N LYS A 419 6.15 -5.34 58.89
CA LYS A 419 6.77 -6.17 59.94
C LYS A 419 7.13 -5.36 61.18
N SER A 420 7.72 -4.18 61.00
CA SER A 420 8.08 -3.32 62.14
C SER A 420 6.86 -2.87 62.94
N VAL A 421 5.73 -2.60 62.27
CA VAL A 421 4.46 -2.24 62.93
C VAL A 421 3.88 -3.46 63.66
N GLU A 422 3.92 -4.63 63.03
CA GLU A 422 3.47 -5.89 63.63
C GLU A 422 4.27 -6.22 64.91
N ASP A 423 5.61 -6.14 64.85
CA ASP A 423 6.49 -6.34 66.00
C ASP A 423 6.21 -5.33 67.13
N ALA A 424 5.97 -4.06 66.79
CA ALA A 424 5.61 -3.03 67.76
C ALA A 424 4.26 -3.29 68.43
N MET A 425 3.26 -3.78 67.68
CA MET A 425 1.97 -4.21 68.23
C MET A 425 2.12 -5.41 69.16
N ILE A 426 2.87 -6.44 68.75
CA ILE A 426 3.12 -7.62 69.58
C ILE A 426 3.77 -7.19 70.91
N LYS A 427 4.76 -6.31 70.87
CA LYS A 427 5.41 -5.78 72.07
C LYS A 427 4.42 -5.05 72.99
N LYS A 428 3.57 -4.19 72.45
CA LYS A 428 2.50 -3.50 73.20
C LYS A 428 1.52 -4.47 73.86
N ILE A 429 1.14 -5.54 73.15
CA ILE A 429 0.25 -6.58 73.68
C ILE A 429 0.93 -7.30 74.85
N MET A 430 2.20 -7.67 74.72
CA MET A 430 2.96 -8.31 75.81
C MET A 430 3.10 -7.40 77.04
N GLU A 431 3.39 -6.11 76.84
CA GLU A 431 3.45 -5.11 77.93
C GLU A 431 2.09 -4.97 78.64
N ALA A 432 0.99 -4.92 77.89
CA ALA A 432 -0.36 -4.85 78.43
C ALA A 432 -0.74 -6.12 79.21
N GLN A 433 -0.43 -7.31 78.68
CA GLN A 433 -0.62 -8.58 79.39
C GLN A 433 0.13 -8.60 80.71
N LYS A 434 1.41 -8.20 80.72
CA LYS A 434 2.22 -8.13 81.93
C LYS A 434 1.63 -7.17 82.98
N MET A 435 1.15 -5.99 82.57
CA MET A 435 0.48 -5.06 83.49
C MET A 435 -0.83 -5.62 84.06
N ILE A 436 -1.60 -6.35 83.26
CA ILE A 436 -2.84 -7.01 83.73
C ILE A 436 -2.50 -8.11 84.75
N GLU A 437 -1.49 -8.94 84.47
CA GLU A 437 -1.02 -9.98 85.39
C GLU A 437 -0.51 -9.40 86.71
N GLU A 438 0.26 -8.31 86.67
CA GLU A 438 0.73 -7.61 87.88
C GLU A 438 -0.44 -7.03 88.70
N ARG A 439 -1.45 -6.42 88.04
CA ARG A 439 -2.67 -5.94 88.73
C ARG A 439 -3.44 -7.09 89.38
N LEU A 440 -3.60 -8.21 88.68
CA LEU A 440 -4.30 -9.39 89.21
C LEU A 440 -3.55 -10.03 90.39
N ARG A 441 -2.21 -10.00 90.38
CA ARG A 441 -1.37 -10.44 91.51
C ARG A 441 -1.57 -9.55 92.74
N ASN A 442 -1.55 -8.24 92.55
CA ASN A 442 -1.72 -7.26 93.64
C ASN A 442 -3.14 -7.24 94.22
N HIS A 443 -4.14 -7.79 93.52
CA HIS A 443 -5.51 -7.97 94.04
C HIS A 443 -5.72 -9.27 94.83
N ARG A 444 -4.74 -10.20 94.79
CA ARG A 444 -4.80 -11.50 95.48
C ARG A 444 -3.89 -11.58 96.71
N SER A 445 -3.05 -10.57 96.96
CA SER A 445 -2.37 -10.32 98.23
C SER A 445 -3.16 -9.34 99.06
#